data_AF-A0A2E5FHZ9-F1
#
_entry.id   AF-A0A2E5FHZ9-F1
#
_cell.length_a   1.000
_cell.length_b   1.000
_cell.length_c   1.000
_cell.angle_alpha   90.00
_cell.angle_beta   90.00
_cell.angle_gamma   90.00
#
_symmetry.space_group_name_H-M   'P 1'
#
loop_
_entity.id
_entity.type
_entity.pdbx_description
1 polymer ?
#
loop_
_entity_poly.entity_id
_entity_poly.type
_entity_poly.pdbx_seq_one_letter_code
_entity_poly.pdbx_strand_id
1 'polypeptide(L)'
;MKKNIFLTPELAANKNLDQIIKEKEKMIFNKNPLKQLSALDINSAIYIYDQGFNYTEKIIPINNHINKTGINPMRELKQTGVDFFDITSIYKHKKRGKIAECFGNHQPTAQKNAQYIQGHFLCNYVILSHYVGFNNIYAFIVD
;
A
#
# COMPACT_ATOMS: atom_id res chain seq x y z
N MET A 1 -13.04 2.19 -16.62
CA MET A 1 -11.78 2.59 -15.96
C MET A 1 -10.91 1.36 -15.81
N LYS A 2 -9.67 1.41 -16.31
CA LYS A 2 -8.71 0.29 -16.19
C LYS A 2 -8.38 0.04 -14.71
N LYS A 3 -8.26 -1.23 -14.31
CA LYS A 3 -7.87 -1.66 -12.96
C LYS A 3 -6.43 -2.18 -13.01
N ASN A 4 -5.55 -1.61 -12.20
CA ASN A 4 -4.18 -2.09 -12.01
C ASN A 4 -4.06 -2.66 -10.60
N ILE A 5 -3.68 -3.93 -10.47
CA ILE A 5 -3.55 -4.62 -9.19
C ILE A 5 -2.08 -4.79 -8.89
N PHE A 6 -1.65 -4.28 -7.74
CA PHE A 6 -0.30 -4.35 -7.25
C PHE A 6 -0.21 -5.10 -5.94
N LEU A 7 0.80 -5.94 -5.84
CA LEU A 7 1.19 -6.65 -4.64
C LEU A 7 2.52 -6.09 -4.16
N THR A 8 2.66 -5.91 -2.85
CA THR A 8 3.98 -5.71 -2.26
C THR A 8 4.81 -6.99 -2.38
N PRO A 9 6.15 -6.89 -2.46
CA PRO A 9 7.03 -8.06 -2.53
C PRO A 9 6.82 -9.05 -1.39
N GLU A 10 6.50 -8.55 -0.19
CA GLU A 10 6.24 -9.35 1.02
C GLU A 10 5.00 -10.23 0.83
N LEU A 11 3.92 -9.67 0.28
CA LEU A 11 2.70 -10.42 0.00
C LEU A 11 2.87 -11.38 -1.18
N ALA A 12 3.66 -11.00 -2.19
CA ALA A 12 3.90 -11.84 -3.35
C ALA A 12 4.60 -13.18 -3.01
N ALA A 13 5.30 -13.24 -1.87
CA ALA A 13 5.91 -14.46 -1.37
C ALA A 13 4.92 -15.42 -0.69
N ASN A 14 3.66 -15.01 -0.46
CA ASN A 14 2.64 -15.83 0.16
C ASN A 14 2.17 -16.96 -0.77
N LYS A 15 2.28 -18.22 -0.33
CA LYS A 15 1.93 -19.40 -1.12
C LYS A 15 0.43 -19.53 -1.44
N ASN A 16 -0.43 -18.94 -0.62
CA ASN A 16 -1.90 -19.03 -0.75
C ASN A 16 -2.49 -17.81 -1.47
N LEU A 17 -1.64 -16.93 -2.00
CA LEU A 17 -2.02 -15.68 -2.62
C LEU A 17 -3.13 -15.80 -3.69
N ASP A 18 -3.06 -16.80 -4.56
CA ASP A 18 -4.06 -16.98 -5.63
C ASP A 18 -5.42 -17.47 -5.12
N GLN A 19 -5.46 -18.09 -3.94
CA GLN A 19 -6.72 -18.45 -3.27
C GLN A 19 -7.36 -17.22 -2.62
N ILE A 20 -6.53 -16.32 -2.09
CA ILE A 20 -6.94 -15.11 -1.38
C ILE A 20 -7.37 -14.03 -2.39
N ILE A 21 -6.50 -13.69 -3.34
CA ILE A 21 -6.70 -12.66 -4.37
C ILE A 21 -7.02 -13.35 -5.69
N LYS A 22 -8.30 -13.38 -6.04
CA LYS A 22 -8.84 -14.13 -7.18
C LYS A 22 -8.57 -13.47 -8.54
N GLU A 23 -8.09 -12.23 -8.55
CA GLU A 23 -7.80 -11.54 -9.80
C GLU A 23 -6.63 -12.15 -10.56
N LYS A 24 -6.82 -12.43 -11.86
CA LYS A 24 -5.81 -13.12 -12.67
C LYS A 24 -4.59 -12.27 -12.96
N GLU A 25 -4.80 -10.99 -13.29
CA GLU A 25 -3.72 -10.07 -13.62
C GLU A 25 -3.30 -9.29 -12.37
N LYS A 26 -2.10 -9.60 -11.87
CA LYS A 26 -1.49 -8.94 -10.72
C LYS A 26 -0.06 -8.55 -11.09
N MET A 27 0.38 -7.38 -10.64
CA MET A 27 1.75 -6.91 -10.77
C MET A 27 2.41 -6.91 -9.39
N ILE A 28 3.71 -7.19 -9.34
CA ILE A 28 4.50 -7.05 -8.12
C ILE A 28 5.27 -5.74 -8.23
N PHE A 29 5.32 -4.95 -7.15
CA PHE A 29 6.20 -3.79 -7.13
C PHE A 29 7.66 -4.22 -7.29
N ASN A 30 8.33 -3.64 -8.27
CA ASN A 30 9.75 -3.94 -8.53
C ASN A 30 10.68 -3.01 -7.73
N LYS A 31 12.00 -3.13 -7.96
CA LYS A 31 13.02 -2.31 -7.27
C LYS A 31 12.95 -0.81 -7.58
N ASN A 32 12.23 -0.40 -8.63
CA ASN A 32 11.98 0.99 -9.01
C ASN A 32 10.47 1.24 -9.20
N PRO A 33 9.71 1.27 -8.08
CA PRO A 33 8.26 1.41 -8.12
C PRO A 33 7.81 2.73 -8.75
N LEU A 34 8.60 3.81 -8.60
CA LEU A 34 8.30 5.09 -9.23
C LEU A 34 8.24 4.95 -10.76
N LYS A 35 9.28 4.40 -11.39
CA LYS A 35 9.30 4.18 -12.85
C LYS A 35 8.17 3.25 -13.29
N GLN A 36 7.86 2.23 -12.50
CA GLN A 36 6.78 1.29 -12.79
C GLN A 36 5.42 1.99 -12.78
N LEU A 37 5.16 2.84 -11.80
CA LEU A 37 3.93 3.62 -11.67
C LEU A 37 3.82 4.70 -12.75
N SER A 38 4.91 5.40 -13.07
CA SER A 38 4.92 6.45 -14.11
C SER A 38 4.68 5.93 -15.53
N ALA A 39 4.81 4.63 -15.78
CA ALA A 39 4.52 4.01 -17.07
C ALA A 39 3.02 3.70 -17.27
N LEU A 40 2.19 3.92 -16.25
CA LEU A 40 0.76 3.63 -16.28
C LEU A 40 -0.08 4.89 -16.53
N ASP A 41 -1.31 4.68 -17.01
CA ASP A 41 -2.31 5.75 -17.12
C ASP A 41 -2.77 6.19 -15.72
N ILE A 42 -2.51 7.44 -15.35
CA ILE A 42 -2.86 8.04 -14.06
C ILE A 42 -4.37 8.07 -13.76
N ASN A 43 -5.22 7.98 -14.79
CA ASN A 43 -6.68 7.96 -14.64
C ASN A 43 -7.21 6.57 -14.31
N SER A 44 -6.38 5.54 -14.40
CA SER A 44 -6.74 4.19 -14.00
C SER A 44 -6.87 4.05 -12.47
N ALA A 45 -7.59 3.03 -12.02
CA ALA A 45 -7.68 2.71 -10.61
C ALA A 45 -6.52 1.79 -10.22
N ILE A 46 -5.83 2.12 -9.13
CA ILE A 46 -4.75 1.29 -8.58
C ILE A 46 -5.23 0.63 -7.29
N TYR A 47 -5.01 -0.68 -7.20
CA TYR A 47 -5.37 -1.52 -6.05
C TYR A 47 -4.08 -2.08 -5.48
N ILE A 48 -3.72 -1.67 -4.28
CA ILE A 48 -2.46 -2.06 -3.63
C ILE A 48 -2.79 -3.01 -2.48
N TYR A 49 -2.19 -4.19 -2.52
CA TYR A 49 -2.31 -5.20 -1.47
C TYR A 49 -0.95 -5.38 -0.78
N ASP A 50 -0.95 -5.29 0.54
CA ASP A 50 0.23 -5.50 1.38
C ASP A 50 0.04 -6.67 2.34
N GLN A 51 1.14 -7.24 2.82
CA GLN A 51 1.13 -8.36 3.78
C GLN A 51 0.91 -7.82 5.20
N GLY A 52 -0.05 -8.41 5.92
CA GLY A 52 -0.26 -8.19 7.35
C GLY A 52 0.65 -9.07 8.21
N PHE A 53 0.67 -8.82 9.52
CA PHE A 53 1.54 -9.53 10.47
C PHE A 53 0.88 -10.71 11.19
N ASN A 54 -0.45 -10.88 11.11
CA ASN A 54 -1.18 -11.95 11.80
C ASN A 54 -1.43 -13.20 10.94
N TYR A 55 -1.24 -13.12 9.61
CA TYR A 55 -1.31 -14.27 8.69
C TYR A 55 -2.64 -15.06 8.77
N THR A 56 -3.76 -14.37 8.93
CA THR A 56 -5.14 -14.93 8.94
C THR A 56 -5.77 -15.07 7.55
N GLU A 57 -5.08 -14.63 6.50
CA GLU A 57 -5.52 -14.66 5.09
C GLU A 57 -6.77 -13.81 4.79
N LYS A 58 -7.08 -12.83 5.64
CA LYS A 58 -8.22 -11.93 5.46
C LYS A 58 -7.82 -10.69 4.70
N ILE A 59 -8.61 -10.34 3.68
CA ILE A 59 -8.47 -9.06 2.97
C ILE A 59 -9.19 -7.97 3.76
N ILE A 60 -8.42 -7.01 4.28
CA ILE A 60 -8.92 -5.90 5.07
C ILE A 60 -8.74 -4.59 4.27
N PRO A 61 -9.83 -3.89 3.92
CA PRO A 61 -9.73 -2.61 3.21
C PRO A 61 -9.14 -1.52 4.11
N ILE A 62 -8.32 -0.66 3.54
CA ILE A 62 -7.64 0.43 4.24
C ILE A 62 -8.12 1.78 3.69
N ASN A 63 -8.50 2.68 4.60
CA ASN A 63 -8.94 4.04 4.28
C ASN A 63 -7.92 5.10 4.73
N ASN A 64 -6.98 4.74 5.59
CA ASN A 64 -5.90 5.62 6.00
C ASN A 64 -4.71 4.81 6.53
N HIS A 65 -3.56 5.45 6.72
CA HIS A 65 -2.38 4.82 7.28
C HIS A 65 -1.62 5.76 8.22
N ILE A 66 -0.83 5.15 9.09
CA ILE A 66 0.20 5.78 9.90
C ILE A 66 1.53 5.19 9.43
N ASN A 67 2.43 6.03 8.93
CA ASN A 67 3.76 5.60 8.52
C ASN A 67 4.66 5.46 9.77
N LYS A 68 4.91 4.22 10.21
CA LYS A 68 5.88 3.86 11.25
C LYS A 68 7.14 3.20 10.69
N THR A 69 7.33 3.23 9.37
CA THR A 69 8.47 2.59 8.69
C THR A 69 9.78 3.36 8.90
N GLY A 70 9.71 4.63 9.31
CA GLY A 70 10.87 5.54 9.33
C GLY A 70 11.37 5.96 7.94
N ILE A 71 10.73 5.48 6.87
CA ILE A 71 11.08 5.73 5.49
C ILE A 71 10.06 6.71 4.89
N ASN A 72 10.55 7.83 4.39
CA ASN A 72 9.79 8.65 3.46
C ASN A 72 10.25 8.29 2.04
N PRO A 73 9.41 7.67 1.20
CA PRO A 73 9.81 7.23 -0.13
C PRO A 73 10.19 8.39 -1.06
N MET A 74 9.82 9.63 -0.70
CA MET A 74 10.13 10.83 -1.46
C MET A 74 11.50 11.43 -1.12
N ARG A 75 12.09 11.07 0.02
CA ARG A 75 13.33 11.69 0.53
C ARG A 75 14.51 11.54 -0.42
N GLU A 76 14.58 10.43 -1.15
CA GLU A 76 15.72 10.13 -2.03
C GLU A 76 15.58 10.73 -3.44
N LEU A 77 14.42 11.32 -3.77
CA LEU A 77 14.16 11.86 -5.11
C LEU A 77 14.83 13.22 -5.39
N LYS A 78 15.68 13.71 -4.47
CA LYS A 78 16.54 14.91 -4.62
C LYS A 78 15.86 16.13 -5.27
N GLN A 79 14.55 16.33 -5.04
CA GLN A 79 13.87 17.54 -5.49
C GLN A 79 14.19 18.69 -4.53
N THR A 80 14.56 19.83 -5.10
CA THR A 80 15.10 21.01 -4.41
C THR A 80 14.03 21.90 -3.75
N GLY A 81 12.81 21.40 -3.59
CA GLY A 81 11.70 22.05 -2.90
C GLY A 81 10.97 21.02 -2.04
N VAL A 82 10.73 21.34 -0.77
CA VAL A 82 9.90 20.49 0.10
C VAL A 82 8.45 20.81 -0.21
N ASP A 83 7.89 20.13 -1.21
CA ASP A 83 6.45 20.14 -1.43
C ASP A 83 5.81 19.18 -0.41
N PHE A 84 5.15 19.74 0.60
CA PHE A 84 4.32 18.96 1.51
C PHE A 84 3.05 18.56 0.77
N PHE A 85 3.01 17.33 0.27
CA PHE A 85 1.81 16.78 -0.35
C PHE A 85 0.73 16.55 0.70
N ASP A 86 -0.48 17.08 0.46
CA ASP A 86 -1.63 16.78 1.30
C ASP A 86 -2.02 15.31 1.12
N ILE A 87 -1.71 14.51 2.13
CA ILE A 87 -2.00 13.07 2.14
C ILE A 87 -3.35 12.73 2.80
N THR A 88 -4.13 13.72 3.18
CA THR A 88 -5.34 13.54 4.02
C THR A 88 -6.44 12.77 3.28
N SER A 89 -6.47 12.82 1.95
CA SER A 89 -7.49 12.16 1.11
C SER A 89 -6.91 11.26 0.01
N ILE A 90 -5.78 10.59 0.27
CA ILE A 90 -5.14 9.72 -0.75
C ILE A 90 -6.03 8.52 -1.13
N TYR A 91 -6.73 7.95 -0.16
CA TYR A 91 -7.46 6.69 -0.35
C TYR A 91 -8.87 6.93 -0.87
N LYS A 92 -9.33 6.05 -1.77
CA LYS A 92 -10.75 5.87 -2.01
C LYS A 92 -11.35 5.02 -0.90
N HIS A 93 -12.23 5.64 -0.13
CA HIS A 93 -12.84 5.01 1.03
C HIS A 93 -13.69 3.79 0.64
N LYS A 94 -13.52 2.71 1.40
CA LYS A 94 -14.36 1.50 1.35
C LYS A 94 -15.11 1.35 2.67
N LYS A 95 -16.31 0.77 2.60
CA LYS A 95 -17.12 0.41 3.78
C LYS A 95 -16.30 -0.56 4.66
N ARG A 96 -16.32 -0.33 5.98
CA ARG A 96 -15.52 -1.07 6.97
C ARG A 96 -13.99 -0.91 6.81
N GLY A 97 -13.53 0.04 5.99
CA GLY A 97 -12.12 0.33 5.85
C GLY A 97 -11.49 0.76 7.18
N LYS A 98 -10.27 0.28 7.41
CA LYS A 98 -9.52 0.49 8.65
C LYS A 98 -8.38 1.48 8.44
N ILE A 99 -7.74 1.85 9.54
CA ILE A 99 -6.47 2.57 9.53
C ILE A 99 -5.37 1.52 9.68
N ALA A 100 -4.37 1.60 8.81
CA ALA A 100 -3.18 0.76 8.84
C ALA A 100 -2.05 1.43 9.64
N GLU A 101 -1.24 0.65 10.33
CA GLU A 101 0.09 1.04 10.78
C GLU A 101 1.13 0.29 9.95
N CYS A 102 2.00 1.03 9.28
CA CYS A 102 2.99 0.46 8.39
C CYS A 102 4.35 0.42 9.09
N PHE A 103 4.87 -0.77 9.37
CA PHE A 103 6.12 -0.98 10.12
C PHE A 103 7.32 -1.29 9.22
N GLY A 104 7.11 -1.50 7.92
CA GLY A 104 8.15 -1.92 7.00
C GLY A 104 8.71 -3.26 7.42
N ASN A 105 10.03 -3.35 7.59
CA ASN A 105 10.69 -4.57 8.06
C ASN A 105 10.67 -4.75 9.58
N HIS A 106 10.16 -3.78 10.35
CA HIS A 106 10.13 -3.85 11.79
C HIS A 106 8.96 -4.70 12.27
N GLN A 107 9.20 -5.54 13.29
CA GLN A 107 8.11 -6.25 13.95
C GLN A 107 7.25 -5.26 14.75
N PRO A 108 5.92 -5.32 14.65
CA PRO A 108 5.06 -4.51 15.47
C PRO A 108 5.23 -4.87 16.94
N THR A 109 5.11 -3.88 17.82
CA THR A 109 5.12 -4.14 19.26
C THR A 109 3.87 -4.93 19.63
N ALA A 110 4.03 -6.00 20.43
CA ALA A 110 2.90 -6.80 20.88
C ALA A 110 1.92 -5.95 21.71
N GLN A 111 0.83 -5.52 21.09
CA GLN A 111 -0.24 -4.80 21.78
C GLN A 111 -1.40 -5.77 22.00
N LYS A 112 -1.75 -6.02 23.27
CA LYS A 112 -3.08 -6.54 23.61
C LYS A 112 -4.08 -5.49 23.13
N ASN A 113 -4.78 -5.77 22.03
CA ASN A 113 -5.76 -4.91 21.36
C ASN A 113 -5.17 -3.81 20.47
N ALA A 114 -4.39 -4.20 19.44
CA ALA A 114 -4.03 -3.26 18.37
C ALA A 114 -5.30 -2.61 17.79
N GLN A 115 -5.40 -1.28 17.94
CA GLN A 115 -6.52 -0.48 17.43
C GLN A 115 -6.54 -0.44 15.89
N TYR A 116 -5.37 -0.67 15.28
CA TYR A 116 -5.09 -0.50 13.86
C TYR A 116 -4.57 -1.79 13.24
N ILE A 117 -4.75 -1.93 11.94
CA ILE A 117 -4.26 -3.09 11.19
C ILE A 117 -2.78 -2.91 10.92
N GLN A 118 -1.97 -3.91 11.23
CA GLN A 118 -0.52 -3.82 11.09
C GLN A 118 -0.12 -4.40 9.73
N GLY A 119 0.68 -3.64 8.98
CA GLY A 119 1.21 -4.03 7.67
C GLY A 119 2.64 -3.57 7.49
N HIS A 120 3.24 -3.94 6.36
CA HIS A 120 4.65 -3.66 6.08
C HIS A 120 4.79 -2.30 5.39
N PHE A 121 4.76 -2.28 4.06
CA PHE A 121 5.17 -1.13 3.25
C PHE A 121 4.02 -0.43 2.51
N LEU A 122 2.76 -0.75 2.82
CA LEU A 122 1.58 -0.17 2.17
C LEU A 122 1.66 1.36 2.03
N CYS A 123 2.03 2.06 3.10
CA CYS A 123 2.14 3.53 3.11
C CYS A 123 3.08 4.05 2.03
N ASN A 124 4.24 3.42 1.85
CA ASN A 124 5.26 3.91 0.94
C ASN A 124 4.78 3.81 -0.51
N TYR A 125 4.16 2.69 -0.87
CA TYR A 125 3.62 2.49 -2.21
C TYR A 125 2.40 3.37 -2.49
N VAL A 126 1.57 3.61 -1.49
CA VAL A 126 0.43 4.53 -1.62
C VAL A 126 0.91 5.97 -1.80
N ILE A 127 1.88 6.44 -1.00
CA ILE A 127 2.47 7.77 -1.14
C ILE A 127 3.10 7.94 -2.53
N LEU A 128 3.88 6.96 -2.99
CA LEU A 128 4.47 7.00 -4.33
C LEU A 128 3.41 7.04 -5.44
N SER A 129 2.35 6.25 -5.31
CA SER A 129 1.24 6.25 -6.28
C SER A 129 0.55 7.60 -6.33
N HIS A 130 0.29 8.19 -5.16
CA HIS A 130 -0.30 9.52 -5.09
C HIS A 130 0.61 10.58 -5.69
N TYR A 131 1.91 10.52 -5.39
CA TYR A 131 2.91 11.42 -5.94
C TYR A 131 2.98 11.38 -7.48
N VAL A 132 2.84 10.20 -8.09
CA VAL A 132 2.78 10.06 -9.56
C VAL A 132 1.49 10.65 -10.17
N GLY A 133 0.50 11.00 -9.34
CA GLY A 133 -0.74 11.65 -9.77
C GLY A 133 -1.96 10.72 -9.80
N PHE A 134 -1.88 9.52 -9.22
CA PHE A 134 -3.05 8.65 -9.10
C PHE A 134 -4.06 9.22 -8.11
N ASN A 135 -5.28 9.44 -8.61
CA ASN A 135 -6.41 9.92 -7.80
C ASN A 135 -7.37 8.81 -7.37
N ASN A 136 -7.19 7.57 -7.86
CA ASN A 136 -8.06 6.42 -7.62
C ASN A 136 -7.30 5.28 -6.95
N ILE A 137 -6.82 5.51 -5.72
CA ILE A 137 -6.02 4.55 -4.96
C ILE A 137 -6.89 3.78 -3.98
N TYR A 138 -6.91 2.45 -4.13
CA TYR A 138 -7.55 1.52 -3.21
C TYR A 138 -6.48 0.66 -2.55
N ALA A 139 -6.60 0.43 -1.24
CA ALA A 139 -5.58 -0.25 -0.48
C ALA A 139 -6.17 -1.35 0.40
N PHE A 140 -5.40 -2.41 0.58
CA PHE A 140 -5.79 -3.59 1.33
C PHE A 140 -4.58 -4.17 2.06
N ILE A 141 -4.82 -4.71 3.24
CA ILE A 141 -3.89 -5.60 3.93
C ILE A 141 -4.45 -7.02 3.84
N VAL A 142 -3.64 -7.97 3.38
CA VAL A 142 -3.89 -9.40 3.50
C VAL A 142 -3.28 -9.83 4.81
N ASP A 143 -4.10 -9.83 5.85
CA ASP A 143 -3.69 -10.24 7.19
C ASP A 143 -3.97 -11.71 7.36
#